data_AF-F3CF00-F1
#
_entry.id   AF-F3CF00-F1
#
_cell.length_a   1.000
_cell.length_b   1.000
_cell.length_c   1.000
_cell.angle_alpha   90.00
_cell.angle_beta   90.00
_cell.angle_gamma   90.00
#
_symmetry.space_group_name_H-M   'P 1'
#
loop_
_entity.id
_entity.type
_entity.pdbx_description
1 polymer ?
#
loop_
_entity_poly.entity_id
_entity_poly.type
_entity_poly.pdbx_seq_one_letter_code
_entity_poly.pdbx_strand_id
1 'polypeptide(L)' 'RRCLPMLAPSVPHQRLTLTRRLLASARSPILSVSGQAKLDTLRTALAGDDLAEMPVRAFLNPSLEIYWCP' A
#
# COMPACT_ATOMS: atom_id res chain seq x y z
N ARG A 1 16.23 -10.62 -2.20
CA ARG A 1 16.45 -9.75 -1.01
C ARG A 1 15.09 -9.48 -0.37
N ARG A 2 14.98 -9.49 0.96
CA ARG A 2 13.70 -9.34 1.69
C ARG A 2 13.30 -7.87 1.89
N CYS A 3 14.27 -7.02 2.17
CA CYS A 3 14.07 -5.59 2.41
C CYS A 3 14.97 -4.75 1.48
N LEU A 4 14.62 -3.47 1.32
CA LEU A 4 15.39 -2.46 0.60
C LEU A 4 15.48 -1.16 1.42
N PRO A 5 16.61 -0.43 1.36
CA PRO A 5 16.66 0.94 1.84
C PRO A 5 15.81 1.85 0.95
N MET A 6 15.16 2.84 1.54
CA MET A 6 14.34 3.83 0.84
C MET A 6 14.42 5.19 1.54
N LEU A 7 14.44 6.26 0.77
CA LEU A 7 14.30 7.64 1.25
C LEU A 7 12.92 8.14 0.84
N ALA A 8 12.10 8.57 1.81
CA ALA A 8 10.78 9.12 1.50
C ALA A 8 10.92 10.59 1.05
N PRO A 9 10.39 10.97 -0.14
CA PRO A 9 10.57 12.32 -0.67
C PRO A 9 9.91 13.42 0.19
N SER A 10 8.73 13.12 0.74
CA SER A 10 7.93 14.07 1.52
C SER A 10 8.31 14.13 3.00
N VAL A 11 9.01 13.11 3.51
CA VAL A 11 9.46 13.04 4.89
C VAL A 11 10.89 12.49 4.86
N PRO A 12 11.94 13.34 4.88
CA PRO A 12 13.31 12.98 4.53
C PRO A 12 14.01 12.18 5.65
N HIS A 13 13.49 10.99 5.91
CA HIS A 13 14.05 10.02 6.84
C HIS A 13 14.32 8.71 6.10
N GLN A 14 15.46 8.10 6.41
CA GLN A 14 15.83 6.79 5.89
C GLN A 14 14.89 5.71 6.46
N ARG A 15 14.45 4.80 5.59
CA ARG A 15 13.56 3.70 5.94
C ARG A 15 14.12 2.40 5.38
N LEU A 16 13.80 1.30 6.05
CA LEU A 16 13.86 -0.03 5.47
C LEU A 16 12.44 -0.47 5.13
N THR A 17 12.21 -0.90 3.90
CA THR A 17 10.90 -1.39 3.45
C THR A 17 10.99 -2.85 3.03
N LEU A 18 9.96 -3.63 3.33
CA LEU A 18 9.82 -4.97 2.76
C LEU A 18 9.55 -4.84 1.26
N THR A 19 10.18 -5.71 0.46
CA THR A 19 9.96 -5.71 -0.99
C THR A 19 8.53 -6.10 -1.34
N ARG A 20 8.00 -5.56 -2.44
CA ARG A 20 6.70 -5.96 -3.00
C ARG A 20 6.56 -7.48 -3.12
N ARG A 21 7.60 -8.16 -3.63
CA ARG A 21 7.62 -9.62 -3.78
C ARG A 21 7.41 -10.34 -2.44
N LEU A 22 8.02 -9.83 -1.36
CA LEU A 22 7.84 -10.41 -0.03
C LEU A 22 6.43 -10.14 0.50
N LEU A 23 5.94 -8.91 0.42
CA LEU A 23 4.59 -8.55 0.86
C LEU A 23 3.50 -9.32 0.10
N ALA A 24 3.67 -9.51 -1.22
CA ALA A 24 2.75 -10.30 -2.06
C ALA A 24 2.75 -11.80 -1.75
N SER A 25 3.72 -12.31 -0.99
CA SER A 25 3.76 -13.71 -0.57
C SER A 25 3.00 -13.99 0.74
N ALA A 26 2.37 -12.97 1.32
CA ALA A 26 1.57 -13.12 2.52
C ALA A 26 0.39 -14.08 2.29
N ARG A 27 0.16 -14.99 3.24
CA ARG A 27 -0.99 -15.92 3.21
C ARG A 27 -2.33 -15.19 3.27
N SER A 28 -2.40 -14.11 4.03
CA SER A 28 -3.60 -13.28 4.21
C SER A 28 -3.20 -11.80 4.11
N PRO A 29 -3.24 -11.21 2.90
CA PRO A 29 -2.97 -9.79 2.73
C PRO A 29 -4.20 -8.99 3.18
N ILE A 30 -4.00 -8.10 4.15
CA ILE A 30 -5.06 -7.26 4.72
C ILE A 30 -4.66 -5.79 4.62
N LEU A 31 -5.56 -4.95 4.13
CA LEU A 31 -5.48 -3.49 4.20
C LEU A 31 -6.51 -2.97 5.20
N SER A 32 -6.03 -2.47 6.34
CA SER A 32 -6.87 -1.80 7.34
C SER A 32 -6.85 -0.29 7.12
N VAL A 33 -8.04 0.31 6.98
CA VAL A 33 -8.27 1.72 6.69
C VAL A 33 -9.16 2.32 7.77
N SER A 34 -8.80 3.49 8.28
CA SER A 34 -9.62 4.21 9.26
C SER A 34 -9.67 5.70 8.95
N GLY A 35 -10.86 6.28 9.08
CA GLY A 35 -11.13 7.68 8.76
C GLY A 35 -11.54 7.91 7.31
N GLN A 36 -12.36 8.94 7.10
CA GLN A 36 -12.91 9.29 5.79
C GLN A 36 -11.82 9.62 4.76
N ALA A 37 -10.80 10.40 5.15
CA ALA A 37 -9.73 10.82 4.23
C ALA A 37 -8.97 9.64 3.60
N LYS A 38 -8.75 8.55 4.35
CA LYS A 38 -8.09 7.36 3.82
C LYS A 38 -9.03 6.52 2.96
N LEU A 39 -10.33 6.49 3.28
CA LEU A 39 -11.33 5.84 2.42
C LEU A 39 -11.42 6.54 1.06
N ASP A 40 -11.41 7.88 1.04
CA ASP A 40 -11.41 8.65 -0.21
C ASP A 40 -10.12 8.42 -1.00
N THR A 41 -8.98 8.38 -0.32
CA THR A 41 -7.70 8.01 -0.96
C THR A 41 -7.74 6.59 -1.54
N LEU A 42 -8.35 5.63 -0.85
CA LEU A 42 -8.51 4.26 -1.36
C LEU A 42 -9.42 4.22 -2.60
N ARG A 43 -10.51 4.99 -2.61
CA ARG A 43 -11.38 5.12 -3.79
C ARG A 43 -10.60 5.66 -4.99
N THR A 44 -9.79 6.69 -4.81
CA THR A 44 -8.90 7.22 -5.86
C THR A 44 -7.88 6.18 -6.33
N ALA A 45 -7.33 5.39 -5.40
CA ALA A 45 -6.39 4.33 -5.75
C ALA A 45 -7.05 3.25 -6.61
N LEU A 46 -8.29 2.85 -6.30
CA LEU A 46 -9.07 1.85 -7.04
C LEU A 46 -9.50 2.32 -8.45
N ALA A 47 -9.59 3.63 -8.68
CA ALA A 47 -10.02 4.20 -9.95
C ALA A 47 -8.90 4.36 -10.99
N GLY A 48 -7.63 4.18 -10.60
CA GLY A 48 -6.47 4.33 -11.48
C GLY A 48 -5.50 3.15 -11.40
N ASP A 49 -4.50 3.14 -12.27
CA ASP A 49 -3.58 2.01 -12.47
C ASP A 49 -2.10 2.36 -12.35
N ASP A 50 -1.73 3.65 -12.41
CA ASP A 50 -0.33 4.09 -12.29
C ASP A 50 0.25 3.77 -10.89
N LEU A 51 1.18 2.83 -10.84
CA LEU A 51 1.83 2.38 -9.62
C LEU A 51 2.78 3.43 -9.02
N ALA A 52 3.35 4.31 -9.85
CA ALA A 52 4.27 5.35 -9.40
C ALA A 52 3.52 6.47 -8.67
N GLU A 53 2.30 6.76 -9.10
CA GLU A 53 1.42 7.73 -8.45
C GLU A 53 0.94 7.24 -7.08
N MET A 54 0.44 5.99 -7.00
CA MET A 54 -0.09 5.43 -5.76
C MET A 54 0.42 3.99 -5.53
N PRO A 55 1.54 3.79 -4.80
CA PRO A 55 2.16 2.48 -4.61
C PRO A 55 1.25 1.39 -4.02
N VAL A 56 0.18 1.77 -3.29
CA VAL A 56 -0.82 0.83 -2.77
C VAL A 56 -1.51 0.05 -3.90
N ARG A 57 -1.65 0.62 -5.10
CA ARG A 57 -2.22 -0.02 -6.30
C ARG A 57 -1.53 -1.35 -6.64
N ALA A 58 -0.24 -1.48 -6.29
CA ALA A 58 0.53 -2.71 -6.51
C ALA A 58 -0.02 -3.93 -5.75
N PHE A 59 -0.90 -3.70 -4.76
CA PHE A 59 -1.52 -4.70 -3.90
C PHE A 59 -3.05 -4.77 -4.06
N LEU A 60 -3.68 -3.82 -4.77
CA LEU A 60 -5.13 -3.79 -4.99
C LEU A 60 -5.52 -4.84 -6.04
N ASN A 61 -5.73 -6.06 -5.61
CA ASN A 61 -6.16 -7.18 -6.44
C ASN A 61 -7.18 -8.04 -5.66
N PRO A 62 -7.86 -9.01 -6.29
CA PRO A 62 -8.95 -9.76 -5.66
C PRO A 62 -8.57 -10.56 -4.40
N SER A 63 -7.28 -10.84 -4.15
CA SER A 63 -6.87 -11.55 -2.93
C SER A 63 -6.73 -10.66 -1.70
N LEU A 64 -6.77 -9.32 -1.86
CA LEU A 64 -6.61 -8.37 -0.76
C LEU A 64 -7.92 -8.19 0.00
N GLU A 65 -7.90 -8.47 1.30
CA GLU A 65 -9.01 -8.16 2.19
C GLU A 65 -8.91 -6.71 2.68
N ILE A 66 -10.00 -5.95 2.59
CA ILE A 66 -10.03 -4.55 3.00
C ILE A 66 -11.00 -4.39 4.17
N TYR A 67 -10.51 -3.87 5.29
CA TYR A 67 -11.29 -3.55 6.47
C TYR A 67 -11.33 -2.04 6.65
N TRP A 68 -12.52 -1.47 6.78
CA TRP A 68 -12.71 -0.04 7.01
C TRP A 68 -13.45 0.24 8.32
N CYS A 69 -12.98 1.25 9.05
CA CYS A 69 -13.63 1.82 10.21
C CYS A 69 -13.78 3.34 10.01
N PRO A 70 -14.93 3.95 10.37
CA PRO A 70 -15.12 5.40 10.28
C PRO A 70 -14.07 6.21 11.07
#